data_AF-A0A844GBD4-F1
#
_entry.id   AF-A0A844GBD4-F1
#
_cell.length_a   1.000
_cell.length_b   1.000
_cell.length_c   1.000
_cell.angle_alpha   90.00
_cell.angle_beta   90.00
_cell.angle_gamma   90.00
#
_symmetry.space_group_name_H-M   'P 1'
#
loop_
_entity.id
_entity.type
_entity.pdbx_description
1 polymer ?
#
loop_
_entity_poly.entity_id
_entity_poly.type
_entity_poly.pdbx_seq_one_letter_code
_entity_poly.pdbx_strand_id
1 'polypeptide(L)' 'LFSILANVGDAKSLIIHPASTTHSQLSDEDQRKAGLTPELVRLSIGLEHVDDIIAALDDALILI' A
#
# COMPACT_ATOMS: atom_id res chain seq x y z
N LEU A 1 11.72 -1.98 -4.58
CA LEU A 1 11.73 -0.59 -4.05
C LEU A 1 10.89 -0.46 -2.77
N PHE A 2 9.58 -0.73 -2.85
CA PHE A 2 8.67 -0.62 -1.71
C PHE A 2 8.95 -1.63 -0.58
N SER A 3 8.79 -1.18 0.67
CA SER A 3 8.82 -2.05 1.86
C SER A 3 7.43 -2.32 2.43
N ILE A 4 7.18 -3.55 2.86
CA ILE A 4 5.93 -3.93 3.53
C ILE A 4 6.04 -3.56 5.01
N LEU A 5 5.54 -2.39 5.37
CA LEU A 5 5.57 -1.88 6.74
C LEU A 5 4.34 -1.03 7.02
N ALA A 6 3.70 -1.28 8.16
CA ALA A 6 2.59 -0.45 8.64
C ALA A 6 3.11 0.89 9.20
N ASN A 7 3.38 1.84 8.30
CA ASN A 7 3.76 3.21 8.64
C ASN A 7 3.30 4.19 7.52
N VAL A 8 3.43 5.51 7.74
CA VAL A 8 3.17 6.59 6.77
C VAL A 8 4.19 7.72 6.97
N GLY A 9 4.63 8.36 5.88
CA GLY A 9 5.48 9.57 5.95
C GLY A 9 6.96 9.30 6.23
N ASP A 10 7.43 8.09 5.92
CA ASP A 10 8.84 7.72 5.99
C ASP A 10 9.61 8.27 4.77
N ALA A 11 10.93 8.40 4.88
CA ALA A 11 11.80 8.72 3.75
C ALA A 11 11.83 7.57 2.71
N LYS A 12 11.50 6.34 3.14
CA LYS A 12 11.38 5.18 2.26
C LYS A 12 9.93 4.95 1.83
N SER A 13 9.73 4.55 0.57
CA SER A 13 8.44 4.16 0.02
C SER A 13 7.91 2.85 0.65
N LEU A 14 6.64 2.87 1.08
CA LEU A 14 5.98 1.76 1.77
C LEU A 14 4.72 1.31 1.03
N ILE A 15 4.40 0.02 1.14
CA ILE A 15 3.20 -0.59 0.58
C ILE A 15 2.55 -1.50 1.62
N ILE A 16 1.23 -1.41 1.76
CA ILE A 16 0.48 -2.34 2.62
C ILE A 16 -0.86 -2.71 2.00
N HIS A 17 -1.40 -3.84 2.45
CA HIS A 17 -2.81 -4.21 2.27
C HIS A 17 -3.58 -3.87 3.57
N PRO A 18 -4.33 -2.75 3.62
CA PRO A 18 -4.91 -2.24 4.87
C PRO A 18 -5.83 -3.24 5.57
N ALA A 19 -6.67 -3.96 4.81
CA ALA A 19 -7.65 -4.90 5.37
C ALA A 19 -7.01 -6.06 6.14
N SER A 20 -5.83 -6.55 5.74
CA SER A 20 -5.11 -7.61 6.47
C SER A 20 -3.98 -7.08 7.38
N THR A 21 -3.81 -5.76 7.49
CA THR A 21 -2.74 -5.16 8.30
C THR A 21 -3.31 -4.13 9.28
N THR A 22 -3.24 -2.84 8.96
CA THR A 22 -3.61 -1.73 9.85
C THR A 22 -5.07 -1.72 10.30
N HIS A 23 -5.98 -2.32 9.51
CA HIS A 23 -7.42 -2.35 9.79
C HIS A 23 -7.95 -3.78 10.01
N SER A 24 -7.07 -4.74 10.26
CA SER A 24 -7.43 -6.15 10.44
C SER A 24 -8.30 -6.45 11.66
N GLN A 25 -8.42 -5.49 12.58
CA GLN A 25 -9.29 -5.61 13.76
C GLN A 25 -10.76 -5.28 13.46
N LEU A 26 -11.06 -4.66 12.31
CA LEU A 26 -12.43 -4.39 11.88
C LEU A 26 -13.05 -5.63 11.25
N SER A 27 -14.38 -5.76 11.36
CA SER A 27 -15.13 -6.75 10.59
C SER A 27 -15.10 -6.41 9.09
N ASP A 28 -15.27 -7.39 8.21
CA ASP A 28 -15.36 -7.16 6.76
C ASP A 28 -16.46 -6.15 6.39
N GLU A 29 -17.55 -6.14 7.15
CA GLU A 29 -18.66 -5.18 6.95
C GLU A 29 -18.22 -3.75 7.30
N ASP A 30 -17.55 -3.57 8.44
CA ASP A 30 -17.06 -2.26 8.87
C ASP A 30 -15.91 -1.76 7.99
N GLN A 31 -15.05 -2.67 7.51
CA GLN A 31 -14.04 -2.34 6.51
C GLN A 31 -14.69 -1.79 5.24
N ARG A 32 -15.67 -2.50 4.67
CA ARG A 32 -16.39 -2.03 3.48
C ARG A 32 -17.11 -0.69 3.72
N LYS A 33 -17.74 -0.49 4.88
CA LYS A 33 -18.38 0.79 5.26
C LYS A 33 -17.39 1.94 5.35
N ALA A 34 -16.15 1.67 5.78
CA ALA A 34 -15.06 2.63 5.82
C ALA A 34 -14.34 2.82 4.46
N GLY A 35 -14.82 2.17 3.39
CA GLY A 35 -14.23 2.27 2.05
C GLY A 35 -12.99 1.39 1.84
N LEU A 36 -12.71 0.45 2.74
CA LEU A 36 -11.63 -0.52 2.63
C LEU A 36 -12.15 -1.76 1.88
N THR A 37 -11.80 -1.91 0.61
CA THR A 37 -12.07 -3.14 -0.14
C THR A 37 -10.92 -4.16 0.04
N PRO A 38 -11.17 -5.47 -0.11
CA PRO A 38 -10.13 -6.50 -0.02
C PRO A 38 -9.00 -6.36 -1.08
N GLU A 39 -9.26 -5.63 -2.15
CA GLU A 39 -8.29 -5.40 -3.24
C GLU A 39 -7.50 -4.10 -3.03
N LEU A 40 -7.84 -3.30 -2.02
CA LEU A 40 -7.21 -2.00 -1.79
C LEU A 40 -5.76 -2.15 -1.36
N VAL A 41 -4.86 -1.57 -2.14
CA VAL A 41 -3.45 -1.42 -1.80
C VAL A 41 -3.18 0.04 -1.46
N ARG A 42 -2.51 0.28 -0.33
CA ARG A 42 -2.10 1.63 0.08
C ARG A 42 -0.61 1.81 -0.13
N LEU A 43 -0.24 2.85 -0.86
CA LEU A 43 1.13 3.31 -1.03
C LEU A 43 1.40 4.54 -0.15
N SER A 44 2.54 4.56 0.54
CA SER A 44 3.12 5.77 1.14
C SER A 44 4.39 6.06 0.37
N ILE A 45 4.39 7.13 -0.43
CA ILE A 45 5.52 7.49 -1.30
C ILE A 45 6.60 8.18 -0.47
N GLY A 46 7.81 7.65 -0.54
CA GLY A 46 9.00 8.18 0.11
C GLY A 46 9.68 9.27 -0.71
N LEU A 47 10.98 9.44 -0.49
CA LEU A 47 11.82 10.48 -1.10
C LEU A 47 12.77 9.93 -2.18
N GLU A 48 12.53 8.72 -2.66
CA GLU A 48 13.29 8.13 -3.77
C GLU A 48 13.09 8.91 -5.08
N HIS A 49 13.95 8.66 -6.07
CA HIS A 49 13.82 9.30 -7.38
C HIS A 49 12.49 8.89 -8.03
N VAL A 50 11.79 9.85 -8.64
CA VAL A 50 10.45 9.63 -9.19
C VAL A 50 10.44 8.53 -10.27
N ASP A 51 11.47 8.48 -11.11
CA ASP A 51 11.58 7.46 -12.17
C ASP A 51 11.75 6.05 -11.60
N ASP A 52 12.46 5.89 -10.47
CA ASP A 52 12.62 4.58 -9.82
C ASP A 52 11.29 4.11 -9.23
N ILE A 53 10.49 5.05 -8.69
CA ILE A 53 9.16 4.76 -8.14
C ILE A 53 8.21 4.30 -9.25
N ILE A 54 8.18 5.03 -10.38
CA ILE A 54 7.34 4.69 -11.53
C ILE A 54 7.76 3.34 -12.10
N ALA A 55 9.06 3.14 -12.37
CA ALA A 55 9.57 1.89 -12.91
C ALA A 55 9.23 0.69 -12.01
N ALA A 56 9.37 0.83 -10.69
CA ALA A 56 9.01 -0.23 -9.76
C ALA A 56 7.51 -0.56 -9.74
N LEU A 57 6.64 0.42 -9.99
CA LEU A 57 5.19 0.19 -10.10
C LEU A 57 4.84 -0.44 -11.44
N ASP A 58 5.44 0.01 -12.55
CA ASP A 58 5.24 -0.57 -13.88
C ASP A 58 5.67 -2.04 -13.91
N ASP A 59 6.85 -2.36 -13.40
CA ASP A 59 7.35 -3.74 -13.27
C ASP A 59 6.38 -4.62 -12.47
N ALA A 60 5.82 -4.09 -11.38
CA ALA A 60 4.91 -4.83 -10.52
C ALA A 60 3.54 -5.06 -11.17
N LEU A 61 3.01 -4.07 -11.90
CA LEU A 61 1.69 -4.15 -12.54
C LEU A 61 1.67 -5.11 -13.74
N ILE A 62 2.82 -5.39 -14.36
CA ILE A 62 2.94 -6.38 -15.45
C ILE A 62 2.81 -7.82 -14.93
N LEU A 63 2.98 -8.06 -13.63
CA LEU A 63 2.91 -9.41 -13.03
C LEU A 63 1.47 -9.89 -12.74
N ILE A 64 0.46 -9.07 -13.04
CA ILE A 64 -0.96 -9.29 -12.73
C ILE A 64 -1.75 -9.42 -14.03
#